data_AF-A0A1N6WSX5-F1
#
_entry.id   AF-A0A1N6WSX5-F1
#
_cell.length_a   1.000
_cell.length_b   1.000
_cell.length_c   1.000
_cell.angle_alpha   90.00
_cell.angle_beta   90.00
_cell.angle_gamma   90.00
#
_symmetry.space_group_name_H-M   'P 1'
#
loop_
_entity.id
_entity.type
_entity.pdbx_description
1 polymer ?
#
loop_
_entity_poly.entity_id
_entity_poly.type
_entity_poly.pdbx_seq_one_letter_code
_entity_poly.pdbx_strand_id
1 'polypeptide(L)'
;MSFESLSDFIKVLEKNDELIRIKTEVDSDLEITEIADRVVKQNGPALLFENVKNSDMPVLINAFGSYKRMELALGVENLDQIADRIEEYLNTPVPENIFDKLKTIPLLKEVSDFFPVTVKNAPCQEVIKTDVDLAELPVLKCWPKDGGKFFTLPLIFTKNLKTGQQNMGMYRMQVYDKDTTGMHWHIHKDGAANYRNYLNENKKMEVAVAIGADPATIYSSTAPLPAQIDEMIFSGFLRKKPVEMVKCKTVDLKVPANAEIILEGYVDPEELRREGPFGDHTGYYSLADDYPAFHVKTITHRKNAIYNATIVGKPPMEDCYIAKATERIFLPLLKMTLPEVVDMNLPLEGVFHNCAIISIDKSYPGQAKKVMHALWGMGQMMYTKMIIIVDSDVDVHDLSTVAWKVFNNIDAGRDVEIVEGPLDALDHASPRARIGNKMGIDATKAWPEEGHTREWPPEIEMSDNIKDLVDKRWDEYGISWKED
;
A
#
# COMPACT_ATOMS: atom_id res chain seq x y z
N MET A 1 -2.82 -11.98 16.51
CA MET A 1 -3.39 -11.10 17.57
C MET A 1 -3.97 -9.87 16.89
N SER A 2 -5.07 -9.29 17.38
CA SER A 2 -5.62 -8.05 16.84
C SER A 2 -5.19 -6.85 17.69
N PHE A 3 -4.64 -5.81 17.07
CA PHE A 3 -4.22 -4.59 17.78
C PHE A 3 -5.39 -3.62 17.84
N GLU A 4 -5.66 -3.01 18.99
CA GLU A 4 -6.72 -2.00 19.11
C GLU A 4 -6.24 -0.59 18.71
N SER A 5 -4.95 -0.33 18.90
CA SER A 5 -4.32 0.98 18.70
C SER A 5 -2.89 0.86 18.17
N LEU A 6 -2.34 1.97 17.68
CA LEU A 6 -0.92 2.07 17.32
C LEU A 6 0.00 1.75 18.51
N SER A 7 -0.38 2.20 19.70
CA SER A 7 0.35 1.94 20.95
C SER A 7 0.50 0.44 21.26
N ASP A 8 -0.47 -0.40 20.88
CA ASP A 8 -0.35 -1.85 21.08
C ASP A 8 0.58 -2.49 20.06
N PHE A 9 0.60 -1.96 18.83
CA PHE A 9 1.53 -2.41 17.81
C PHE A 9 2.98 -2.07 18.18
N ILE A 10 3.24 -0.87 18.71
CA ILE A 10 4.58 -0.49 19.23
C ILE A 10 5.10 -1.52 20.24
N LYS A 11 4.27 -1.96 21.20
CA LYS A 11 4.67 -2.99 22.18
C LYS A 11 5.03 -4.33 21.52
N VAL A 12 4.34 -4.68 20.43
CA VAL A 12 4.61 -5.91 19.67
C VAL A 12 5.91 -5.79 18.90
N LEU A 13 6.19 -4.64 18.28
CA LEU A 13 7.47 -4.39 17.64
C LEU A 13 8.62 -4.48 18.67
N GLU A 14 8.48 -3.86 19.84
CA GLU A 14 9.47 -3.96 20.93
C GLU A 14 9.70 -5.40 21.39
N LYS A 15 8.62 -6.18 21.56
CA LYS A 15 8.72 -7.58 22.00
C LYS A 15 9.45 -8.47 20.99
N ASN A 16 9.43 -8.10 19.71
CA ASN A 16 10.04 -8.88 18.62
C ASN A 16 11.40 -8.31 18.16
N ASP A 17 11.98 -7.39 18.93
CA ASP A 17 13.22 -6.66 18.60
C ASP A 17 13.13 -5.89 17.27
N GLU A 18 11.92 -5.48 16.88
CA GLU A 18 11.60 -4.76 15.65
C GLU A 18 11.39 -3.24 15.86
N LEU A 19 11.68 -2.72 17.06
CA LEU A 19 11.61 -1.29 17.37
C LEU A 19 12.84 -0.82 18.17
N ILE A 20 13.38 0.34 17.81
CA ILE A 20 14.33 1.08 18.63
C ILE A 20 13.71 2.40 19.09
N ARG A 21 13.87 2.70 20.38
CA ARG A 21 13.55 4.02 20.97
C ARG A 21 14.77 4.94 20.92
N ILE A 22 14.60 6.13 20.37
CA ILE A 22 15.65 7.14 20.25
C ILE A 22 15.30 8.31 21.17
N LYS A 23 16.14 8.50 22.20
CA LYS A 23 15.99 9.56 23.22
C LYS A 23 16.75 10.84 22.89
N THR A 24 17.72 10.74 21.99
CA THR A 24 18.48 11.89 21.51
C THR A 24 17.52 12.86 20.82
N GLU A 25 17.69 14.16 21.07
CA GLU A 25 16.92 15.20 20.37
C GLU A 25 17.17 15.10 18.87
N VAL A 26 16.10 15.15 18.08
CA VAL A 26 16.15 15.14 16.61
C VAL A 26 15.21 16.20 16.02
N ASP A 27 15.53 16.67 14.81
CA ASP A 27 14.70 17.60 14.05
C ASP A 27 13.73 16.89 13.09
N SER A 28 12.51 17.42 13.00
CA SER A 28 11.51 16.99 12.02
C SER A 28 11.79 17.52 10.61
N ASP A 29 12.71 18.47 10.49
CA ASP A 29 13.22 18.97 9.22
C ASP A 29 14.45 18.16 8.79
N LEU A 30 14.23 17.21 7.86
CA LEU A 30 15.23 16.34 7.21
C LEU A 30 15.92 15.29 8.10
N GLU A 31 16.19 15.56 9.37
CA GLU A 31 17.02 14.68 10.21
C GLU A 31 16.35 13.33 10.49
N ILE A 32 15.10 13.31 10.95
CA ILE A 32 14.33 12.06 11.12
C ILE A 32 14.29 11.26 9.81
N THR A 33 14.12 11.94 8.67
CA THR A 33 14.06 11.32 7.35
C THR A 33 15.38 10.66 6.97
N GLU A 34 16.52 11.35 7.12
CA GLU A 34 17.84 10.78 6.82
C GLU A 34 18.13 9.54 7.67
N ILE A 35 17.74 9.54 8.94
CA ILE A 35 17.88 8.36 9.81
C ILE A 35 16.99 7.23 9.30
N ALA A 36 15.70 7.48 9.09
CA ALA A 36 14.75 6.48 8.61
C ALA A 36 15.15 5.89 7.25
N ASP A 37 15.66 6.72 6.33
CA ASP A 37 16.13 6.32 4.99
C ASP A 37 17.28 5.31 5.06
N ARG A 38 18.27 5.56 5.95
CA ARG A 38 19.37 4.61 6.16
C ARG A 38 18.89 3.31 6.77
N VAL A 39 17.99 3.41 7.75
CA VAL A 39 17.49 2.24 8.47
C VAL A 39 16.67 1.33 7.56
N VAL A 40 15.71 1.87 6.79
CA VAL A 40 14.87 1.04 5.91
C VAL A 40 15.69 0.34 4.83
N LYS A 41 16.69 1.02 4.25
CA LYS A 41 17.57 0.45 3.21
C LYS A 41 18.51 -0.63 3.72
N GLN A 42 18.70 -0.72 5.03
CA GLN A 42 19.48 -1.78 5.68
C GLN A 42 18.57 -2.83 6.33
N ASN A 43 17.27 -2.84 6.00
CA ASN A 43 16.27 -3.71 6.62
C ASN A 43 16.26 -3.59 8.17
N GLY A 44 16.58 -2.41 8.70
CA GLY A 44 16.63 -2.14 10.12
C GLY A 44 15.24 -2.01 10.76
N PRO A 45 15.15 -1.79 12.09
CA PRO A 45 13.90 -1.80 12.84
C PRO A 45 13.05 -0.54 12.62
N ALA A 46 11.82 -0.56 13.11
CA ALA A 46 11.03 0.65 13.27
C ALA A 46 11.69 1.60 14.29
N LEU A 47 11.41 2.89 14.19
CA LEU A 47 12.02 3.92 15.02
C LEU A 47 10.95 4.73 15.77
N LEU A 48 11.12 4.87 17.08
CA LEU A 48 10.32 5.75 17.91
C LEU A 48 11.21 6.86 18.49
N PHE A 49 11.12 8.05 17.91
CA PHE A 49 11.82 9.24 18.38
C PHE A 49 11.03 9.87 19.53
N GLU A 50 11.59 9.83 20.73
CA GLU A 50 10.93 10.28 21.96
C GLU A 50 11.15 11.77 22.26
N ASN A 51 12.13 12.39 21.60
CA ASN A 51 12.50 13.79 21.81
C ASN A 51 12.64 14.49 20.44
N VAL A 52 11.55 15.12 19.99
CA VAL A 52 11.52 15.86 18.72
C VAL A 52 11.49 17.34 18.99
N LYS A 53 12.42 18.07 18.39
CA LYS A 53 12.59 19.50 18.61
C LYS A 53 11.28 20.27 18.32
N ASN A 54 10.92 21.16 19.24
CA ASN A 54 9.70 21.98 19.21
C ASN A 54 8.36 21.21 19.23
N SER A 55 8.34 19.93 19.64
CA SER A 55 7.10 19.19 19.84
C SER A 55 7.19 18.25 21.06
N ASP A 56 6.10 18.14 21.81
CA ASP A 56 5.99 17.17 22.92
C ASP A 56 5.55 15.77 22.44
N MET A 57 5.21 15.63 21.15
CA MET A 57 4.74 14.36 20.59
C MET A 57 5.90 13.52 20.04
N PRO A 58 6.05 12.25 20.46
CA PRO A 58 7.01 11.34 19.85
C PRO A 58 6.59 10.97 18.42
N VAL A 59 7.58 10.63 17.59
CA VAL A 59 7.37 10.24 16.18
C VAL A 59 7.69 8.76 15.99
N LEU A 60 6.69 7.99 15.53
CA LEU A 60 6.87 6.62 15.07
C LEU A 60 6.98 6.59 13.54
N ILE A 61 8.07 6.00 13.03
CA ILE A 61 8.35 5.86 11.60
C ILE A 61 8.98 4.50 11.28
N ASN A 62 8.91 4.07 10.02
CA ASN A 62 9.43 2.78 9.56
C ASN A 62 8.73 1.59 10.23
N ALA A 63 7.50 1.79 10.71
CA ALA A 63 6.67 0.80 11.39
C ALA A 63 6.27 -0.37 10.49
N PHE A 64 6.28 -0.16 9.17
CA PHE A 64 5.90 -1.10 8.12
C PHE A 64 7.06 -1.47 7.19
N GLY A 65 8.28 -0.96 7.42
CA GLY A 65 9.37 -1.04 6.44
C GLY A 65 10.15 -2.35 6.38
N SER A 66 9.49 -3.48 6.61
CA SER A 66 10.01 -4.83 6.34
C SER A 66 8.88 -5.84 6.18
N TYR A 67 9.15 -6.98 5.54
CA TYR A 67 8.19 -8.08 5.44
C TYR A 67 7.69 -8.54 6.82
N LYS A 68 8.63 -8.79 7.75
CA LYS A 68 8.31 -9.19 9.12
C LYS A 68 7.43 -8.18 9.85
N ARG A 69 7.66 -6.87 9.66
CA ARG A 69 6.81 -5.84 10.30
C ARG A 69 5.43 -5.76 9.67
N MET A 70 5.29 -6.00 8.36
CA MET A 70 3.98 -6.13 7.71
C MET A 70 3.21 -7.37 8.20
N GLU A 71 3.89 -8.50 8.34
CA GLU A 71 3.32 -9.73 8.90
C GLU A 71 2.84 -9.51 10.35
N LEU A 72 3.67 -8.88 11.18
CA LEU A 72 3.30 -8.49 12.53
C LEU A 72 2.12 -7.52 12.54
N ALA A 73 2.10 -6.50 11.67
CA ALA A 73 1.04 -5.50 11.56
C ALA A 73 -0.32 -6.11 11.22
N LEU A 74 -0.32 -7.13 10.35
CA LEU A 74 -1.53 -7.84 9.92
C LEU A 74 -1.83 -9.08 10.78
N GLY A 75 -0.94 -9.42 11.72
CA GLY A 75 -1.13 -10.50 12.69
C GLY A 75 -1.07 -11.90 12.08
N VAL A 76 -0.21 -12.08 11.07
CA VAL A 76 0.01 -13.33 10.31
C VAL A 76 1.47 -13.75 10.34
N GLU A 77 1.76 -15.01 10.00
CA GLU A 77 3.14 -15.51 9.91
C GLU A 77 3.78 -15.25 8.54
N ASN A 78 2.94 -15.13 7.51
CA ASN A 78 3.30 -14.70 6.16
C ASN A 78 2.08 -14.03 5.53
N LEU A 79 2.29 -13.21 4.50
CA LEU A 79 1.23 -12.44 3.86
C LEU A 79 0.25 -13.32 3.06
N ASP A 80 0.68 -14.50 2.60
CA ASP A 80 -0.16 -15.45 1.86
C ASP A 80 -1.31 -16.02 2.70
N GLN A 81 -1.15 -16.12 4.02
CA GLN A 81 -2.26 -16.53 4.91
C GLN A 81 -3.52 -15.67 4.76
N ILE A 82 -3.38 -14.40 4.34
CA ILE A 82 -4.54 -13.53 4.08
C ILE A 82 -5.14 -13.84 2.71
N ALA A 83 -4.29 -14.11 1.72
CA ALA A 83 -4.68 -14.53 0.38
C ALA A 83 -5.47 -15.86 0.43
N ASP A 84 -4.92 -16.86 1.13
CA ASP A 84 -5.57 -18.16 1.37
C ASP A 84 -6.96 -17.98 1.98
N ARG A 85 -7.06 -17.10 3.00
CA ARG A 85 -8.33 -16.80 3.64
C ARG A 85 -9.33 -16.19 2.67
N ILE A 86 -8.89 -15.29 1.79
CA ILE A 86 -9.73 -14.72 0.73
C ILE A 86 -10.17 -15.82 -0.25
N GLU A 87 -9.28 -16.71 -0.68
CA GLU A 87 -9.62 -17.85 -1.53
C GLU A 87 -10.67 -18.76 -0.91
N GLU A 88 -10.60 -19.04 0.40
CA GLU A 88 -11.62 -19.81 1.12
C GLU A 88 -13.01 -19.17 1.00
N TYR A 89 -13.13 -17.84 1.13
CA TYR A 89 -14.41 -17.15 0.95
C TYR A 89 -14.88 -17.19 -0.51
N LEU A 90 -13.98 -17.02 -1.47
CA LEU A 90 -14.32 -16.99 -2.91
C LEU A 90 -14.74 -18.37 -3.43
N ASN A 91 -14.14 -19.43 -2.91
CA ASN A 91 -14.44 -20.82 -3.27
C ASN A 91 -15.62 -21.40 -2.49
N THR A 92 -16.24 -20.63 -1.58
CA THR A 92 -17.41 -21.09 -0.85
C THR A 92 -18.60 -21.26 -1.82
N PRO A 93 -19.16 -22.48 -1.98
CA PRO A 93 -20.23 -22.73 -2.93
C PRO A 93 -21.49 -21.91 -2.62
N VAL A 94 -22.16 -21.40 -3.67
CA VAL A 94 -23.50 -20.80 -3.52
C VAL A 94 -24.45 -21.90 -3.02
N PRO A 95 -25.09 -21.75 -1.85
CA PRO A 95 -25.86 -22.82 -1.26
C PRO A 95 -27.13 -23.10 -2.07
N GLU A 96 -27.19 -24.27 -2.71
CA GLU A 96 -28.37 -24.71 -3.49
C GLU A 96 -29.50 -25.23 -2.59
N ASN A 97 -29.18 -25.77 -1.41
CA ASN A 97 -30.13 -26.44 -0.52
C ASN A 97 -30.17 -25.87 0.91
N ILE A 98 -31.22 -26.18 1.67
CA ILE A 98 -31.44 -25.71 3.06
C ILE A 98 -30.28 -26.14 4.00
N PHE A 99 -29.71 -27.33 3.80
CA PHE A 99 -28.55 -27.81 4.56
C PHE A 99 -27.27 -27.02 4.25
N ASP A 100 -27.08 -26.57 3.02
CA ASP A 100 -25.92 -25.73 2.66
C ASP A 100 -26.10 -24.30 3.15
N LYS A 101 -27.34 -23.79 3.22
CA LYS A 101 -27.64 -22.52 3.90
C LYS A 101 -27.26 -22.55 5.39
N LEU A 102 -27.43 -23.68 6.08
CA LEU A 102 -26.98 -23.84 7.47
C LEU A 102 -25.45 -23.75 7.60
N LYS A 103 -24.70 -24.22 6.60
CA LYS A 103 -23.22 -24.11 6.55
C LYS A 103 -22.72 -22.70 6.25
N THR A 104 -23.54 -21.83 5.66
CA THR A 104 -23.20 -20.41 5.44
C THR A 104 -23.42 -19.52 6.65
N ILE A 105 -24.12 -20.00 7.70
CA ILE A 105 -24.40 -19.21 8.91
C ILE A 105 -23.11 -18.81 9.66
N PRO A 106 -22.14 -19.71 9.88
CA PRO A 106 -20.85 -19.32 10.48
C PRO A 106 -20.12 -18.28 9.66
N LEU A 107 -20.11 -18.41 8.33
CA LEU A 107 -19.49 -17.46 7.40
C LEU A 107 -20.13 -16.07 7.49
N LEU A 108 -21.47 -16.03 7.45
CA LEU A 108 -22.23 -14.79 7.56
C LEU A 108 -22.05 -14.12 8.93
N LYS A 109 -21.94 -14.91 10.00
CA LYS A 109 -21.64 -14.42 11.33
C LYS A 109 -20.23 -13.83 11.40
N GLU A 110 -19.24 -14.54 10.87
CA GLU A 110 -17.86 -14.07 10.82
C GLU A 110 -17.74 -12.77 10.00
N VAL A 111 -18.40 -12.69 8.85
CA VAL A 111 -18.48 -11.45 8.05
C VAL A 111 -19.17 -10.32 8.84
N SER A 112 -20.23 -10.63 9.61
CA SER A 112 -20.89 -9.64 10.46
C SER A 112 -19.98 -9.08 11.56
N ASP A 113 -19.05 -9.90 12.05
CA ASP A 113 -18.06 -9.53 13.07
C ASP A 113 -16.93 -8.63 12.49
N PHE A 114 -16.96 -8.29 11.20
CA PHE A 114 -16.02 -7.34 10.60
C PHE A 114 -16.59 -5.92 10.46
N PHE A 115 -17.91 -5.75 10.60
CA PHE A 115 -18.53 -4.43 10.41
C PHE A 115 -18.12 -3.47 11.53
N PRO A 116 -17.78 -2.21 11.19
CA PRO A 116 -17.36 -1.23 12.18
C PRO A 116 -18.49 -0.93 13.19
N VAL A 117 -18.10 -0.76 14.45
CA VAL A 117 -19.03 -0.44 15.55
C VAL A 117 -18.88 1.00 15.96
N THR A 118 -19.98 1.69 16.31
CA THR A 118 -19.91 3.08 16.75
C THR A 118 -19.89 3.17 18.28
N VAL A 119 -18.88 3.85 18.83
CA VAL A 119 -18.73 4.15 20.25
C VAL A 119 -19.07 5.61 20.56
N LYS A 120 -19.41 5.89 21.82
CA LYS A 120 -19.79 7.24 22.28
C LYS A 120 -18.59 8.09 22.72
N ASN A 121 -17.61 7.47 23.37
CA ASN A 121 -16.40 8.10 23.87
C ASN A 121 -15.21 7.38 23.27
N ALA A 122 -14.14 8.11 22.96
CA ALA A 122 -12.98 7.59 22.26
C ALA A 122 -11.69 8.23 22.78
N PRO A 123 -10.58 7.46 22.88
CA PRO A 123 -9.27 8.01 23.24
C PRO A 123 -8.81 9.16 22.34
N CYS A 124 -9.12 9.11 21.04
CA CYS A 124 -8.73 10.18 20.10
C CYS A 124 -9.38 11.55 20.40
N GLN A 125 -10.30 11.62 21.37
CA GLN A 125 -11.04 12.83 21.75
C GLN A 125 -10.77 13.28 23.20
N GLU A 126 -9.71 12.78 23.83
CA GLU A 126 -9.35 13.15 25.21
C GLU A 126 -8.95 14.62 25.35
N VAL A 127 -8.29 15.17 24.32
CA VAL A 127 -7.93 16.58 24.20
C VAL A 127 -8.62 17.13 22.96
N ILE A 128 -9.23 18.32 23.07
CA ILE A 128 -9.94 19.00 21.97
C ILE A 128 -9.41 20.43 21.90
N LYS A 129 -8.90 20.82 20.73
CA LYS A 129 -8.37 22.15 20.45
C LYS A 129 -9.09 22.77 19.26
N THR A 130 -9.65 23.96 19.46
CA THR A 130 -10.27 24.77 18.39
C THR A 130 -9.41 25.96 17.97
N ASP A 131 -8.44 26.35 18.80
CA ASP A 131 -7.36 27.24 18.39
C ASP A 131 -6.26 26.37 17.76
N VAL A 132 -6.33 26.26 16.44
CA VAL A 132 -5.50 25.34 15.65
C VAL A 132 -4.17 26.00 15.31
N ASP A 133 -3.09 25.31 15.68
CA ASP A 133 -1.73 25.54 15.20
C ASP A 133 -1.08 24.20 14.83
N LEU A 134 -0.93 23.95 13.53
CA LEU A 134 -0.29 22.75 12.98
C LEU A 134 1.21 22.69 13.27
N ALA A 135 1.85 23.79 13.67
CA ALA A 135 3.26 23.82 14.04
C ALA A 135 3.55 23.03 15.33
N GLU A 136 2.53 22.75 16.15
CA GLU A 136 2.65 21.92 17.35
C GLU A 136 2.86 20.43 17.03
N LEU A 137 2.43 19.99 15.85
CA LEU A 137 2.60 18.62 15.40
C LEU A 137 3.99 18.46 14.76
N PRO A 138 4.71 17.35 15.01
CA PRO A 138 6.05 17.11 14.47
C PRO A 138 5.99 16.65 13.00
N VAL A 139 5.26 17.39 12.16
CA VAL A 139 5.12 17.12 10.72
C VAL A 139 6.49 17.20 10.06
N LEU A 140 6.81 16.21 9.24
CA LEU A 140 8.13 16.06 8.65
C LEU A 140 8.27 16.90 7.38
N LYS A 141 9.43 17.54 7.21
CA LYS A 141 9.92 17.89 5.87
C LYS A 141 10.92 16.81 5.48
N CYS A 142 10.62 16.04 4.44
CA CYS A 142 11.32 14.80 4.17
C CYS A 142 12.59 15.05 3.36
N TRP A 143 12.49 15.81 2.27
CA TRP A 143 13.59 16.04 1.37
C TRP A 143 13.92 17.52 1.19
N PRO A 144 15.18 17.87 0.85
CA PRO A 144 15.62 19.26 0.81
C PRO A 144 14.78 20.19 -0.06
N LYS A 145 14.31 19.71 -1.22
CA LYS A 145 13.49 20.48 -2.17
C LYS A 145 11.99 20.32 -2.00
N ASP A 146 11.52 19.65 -0.94
CA ASP A 146 10.11 19.61 -0.63
C ASP A 146 9.59 21.04 -0.38
N GLY A 147 8.41 21.34 -0.91
CA GLY A 147 7.76 22.66 -0.81
C GLY A 147 7.38 23.05 0.62
N GLY A 148 7.43 22.11 1.56
CA GLY A 148 7.11 22.32 2.96
C GLY A 148 7.14 21.02 3.77
N LYS A 149 6.43 21.03 4.90
CA LYS A 149 6.19 19.84 5.72
C LYS A 149 4.96 19.10 5.21
N PHE A 150 4.96 17.77 5.32
CA PHE A 150 3.89 16.91 4.80
C PHE A 150 3.41 15.91 5.83
N PHE A 151 2.09 15.76 5.96
CA PHE A 151 1.52 14.54 6.53
C PHE A 151 1.65 13.42 5.49
N THR A 152 2.33 12.34 5.86
CA THR A 152 2.68 11.25 4.92
C THR A 152 1.86 9.97 5.11
N LEU A 153 1.29 9.72 6.30
CA LEU A 153 0.31 8.63 6.57
C LEU A 153 -1.09 9.12 7.00
N PRO A 154 -1.68 10.18 6.41
CA PRO A 154 -3.01 10.64 6.82
C PRO A 154 -4.12 9.73 6.26
N LEU A 155 -5.03 9.28 7.14
CA LEU A 155 -6.23 8.54 6.76
C LEU A 155 -7.38 9.54 6.61
N ILE A 156 -7.76 9.84 5.38
CA ILE A 156 -8.68 10.93 5.05
C ILE A 156 -10.08 10.36 4.84
N PHE A 157 -11.00 10.81 5.70
CA PHE A 157 -12.39 10.45 5.71
C PHE A 157 -13.20 11.52 4.98
N THR A 158 -13.96 11.04 3.99
CA THR A 158 -14.86 11.86 3.19
C THR A 158 -16.25 11.24 3.15
N LYS A 159 -17.25 12.01 2.75
CA LYS A 159 -18.64 11.55 2.60
C LYS A 159 -19.12 11.84 1.21
N ASN A 160 -19.80 10.89 0.57
CA ASN A 160 -20.46 11.12 -0.69
C ASN A 160 -21.70 12.00 -0.46
N LEU A 161 -21.79 13.13 -1.18
CA LEU A 161 -22.89 14.09 -1.00
C LEU A 161 -24.27 13.52 -1.34
N LYS A 162 -24.35 12.54 -2.26
CA LYS A 162 -25.62 11.97 -2.76
C LYS A 162 -26.07 10.77 -1.93
N THR A 163 -25.15 9.85 -1.61
CA THR A 163 -25.48 8.60 -0.91
C THR A 163 -25.29 8.68 0.60
N GLY A 164 -24.50 9.65 1.09
CA GLY A 164 -24.12 9.75 2.48
C GLY A 164 -23.09 8.69 2.93
N GLN A 165 -22.62 7.85 2.01
CA GLN A 165 -21.61 6.82 2.28
C GLN A 165 -20.25 7.47 2.57
N GLN A 166 -19.55 6.99 3.60
CA GLN A 166 -18.18 7.42 3.87
C GLN A 166 -17.17 6.63 3.02
N ASN A 167 -16.03 7.25 2.75
CA ASN A 167 -14.87 6.62 2.15
C ASN A 167 -13.62 7.03 2.94
N MET A 168 -12.65 6.13 3.04
CA MET A 168 -11.32 6.42 3.57
C MET A 168 -10.26 6.25 2.47
N GLY A 169 -9.34 7.20 2.36
CA GLY A 169 -8.15 7.04 1.51
C GLY A 169 -6.94 7.70 2.12
N MET A 170 -5.75 7.32 1.64
CA MET A 170 -4.49 7.95 2.05
C MET A 170 -3.98 8.90 0.97
N TYR A 171 -3.79 10.17 1.34
CA TYR A 171 -3.33 11.22 0.42
C TYR A 171 -2.40 12.18 1.17
N ARG A 172 -1.19 12.45 0.66
CA ARG A 172 -0.27 13.38 1.34
C ARG A 172 -0.90 14.77 1.50
N MET A 173 -0.54 15.47 2.57
CA MET A 173 -1.05 16.81 2.85
C MET A 173 0.09 17.78 3.18
N GLN A 174 0.36 18.75 2.31
CA GLN A 174 1.34 19.81 2.59
C GLN A 174 0.79 20.79 3.62
N VAL A 175 1.56 21.14 4.64
CA VAL A 175 1.23 22.23 5.56
C VAL A 175 1.61 23.56 4.90
N TYR A 176 0.64 24.47 4.75
CA TYR A 176 0.87 25.80 4.20
C TYR A 176 1.11 26.85 5.28
N ASP A 177 0.31 26.79 6.34
CA ASP A 177 0.30 27.75 7.44
C ASP A 177 -0.27 27.07 8.71
N LYS A 178 -0.67 27.87 9.71
CA LYS A 178 -1.08 27.36 11.02
C LYS A 178 -2.30 26.43 10.99
N ASP A 179 -3.18 26.53 10.00
CA ASP A 179 -4.46 25.82 9.99
C ASP A 179 -4.94 25.37 8.61
N THR A 180 -4.08 25.45 7.58
CA THR A 180 -4.41 24.95 6.25
C THR A 180 -3.38 23.98 5.70
N THR A 181 -3.88 23.02 4.91
CA THR A 181 -3.06 22.05 4.20
C THR A 181 -3.53 21.84 2.76
N GLY A 182 -2.66 21.33 1.90
CA GLY A 182 -3.04 20.84 0.57
C GLY A 182 -3.70 19.46 0.66
N MET A 183 -4.70 19.19 -0.18
CA MET A 183 -5.40 17.91 -0.24
C MET A 183 -5.09 17.19 -1.58
N HIS A 184 -4.05 16.35 -1.59
CA HIS A 184 -3.52 15.74 -2.82
C HIS A 184 -4.27 14.45 -3.21
N TRP A 185 -5.54 14.55 -3.60
CA TRP A 185 -6.25 13.41 -4.19
C TRP A 185 -5.99 13.29 -5.70
N HIS A 186 -5.49 12.15 -6.17
CA HIS A 186 -5.38 11.88 -7.61
C HIS A 186 -6.77 11.78 -8.25
N ILE A 187 -6.88 12.22 -9.51
CA ILE A 187 -8.15 12.39 -10.25
C ILE A 187 -9.04 11.13 -10.35
N HIS A 188 -8.44 9.94 -10.18
CA HIS A 188 -9.09 8.64 -10.30
C HIS A 188 -9.50 8.04 -8.95
N LYS A 189 -9.22 8.71 -7.82
CA LYS A 189 -9.51 8.22 -6.48
C LYS A 189 -10.90 8.66 -6.00
N ASP A 190 -11.48 7.90 -5.07
CA ASP A 190 -12.83 8.15 -4.56
C ASP A 190 -12.97 9.51 -3.86
N GLY A 191 -11.93 9.97 -3.16
CA GLY A 191 -11.88 11.31 -2.59
C GLY A 191 -12.06 12.40 -3.65
N ALA A 192 -11.41 12.27 -4.81
CA ALA A 192 -11.58 13.21 -5.93
C ALA A 192 -12.96 13.10 -6.59
N ALA A 193 -13.56 11.90 -6.62
CA ALA A 193 -14.94 11.73 -7.08
C ALA A 193 -15.95 12.41 -6.16
N ASN A 194 -15.78 12.28 -4.84
CA ASN A 194 -16.57 12.99 -3.84
C ASN A 194 -16.39 14.51 -4.00
N TYR A 195 -15.15 14.99 -4.06
CA TYR A 195 -14.83 16.40 -4.29
C TYR A 195 -15.57 17.01 -5.49
N ARG A 196 -15.56 16.33 -6.65
CA ARG A 196 -16.28 16.79 -7.85
C ARG A 196 -17.78 16.95 -7.61
N ASN A 197 -18.40 16.09 -6.80
CA ASN A 197 -19.82 16.22 -6.44
C ASN A 197 -20.08 17.47 -5.60
N TYR A 198 -19.19 17.81 -4.66
CA TYR A 198 -19.30 19.02 -3.85
C TYR A 198 -19.06 20.29 -4.66
N LEU A 199 -18.09 20.27 -5.57
CA LEU A 199 -17.81 21.37 -6.51
C LEU A 199 -19.03 21.69 -7.38
N ASN A 200 -19.65 20.66 -7.97
CA ASN A 200 -20.84 20.83 -8.82
C ASN A 200 -22.05 21.42 -8.07
N GLU A 201 -22.12 21.19 -6.76
CA GLU A 201 -23.20 21.68 -5.89
C GLU A 201 -22.83 22.97 -5.15
N ASN A 202 -21.63 23.53 -5.41
CA ASN A 202 -21.05 24.68 -4.74
C ASN A 202 -21.16 24.60 -3.19
N LYS A 203 -20.72 23.45 -2.64
CA LYS A 203 -20.74 23.18 -1.20
C LYS A 203 -19.35 22.90 -0.69
N LYS A 204 -19.05 23.46 0.49
CA LYS A 204 -17.87 23.04 1.26
C LYS A 204 -18.02 21.58 1.66
N MET A 205 -16.92 20.85 1.54
CA MET A 205 -16.85 19.44 1.82
C MET A 205 -16.28 19.24 3.21
N GLU A 206 -17.08 18.69 4.13
CA GLU A 206 -16.58 18.29 5.44
C GLU A 206 -15.56 17.15 5.30
N VAL A 207 -14.43 17.28 5.97
CA VAL A 207 -13.33 16.31 5.93
C VAL A 207 -12.80 16.09 7.34
N ALA A 208 -12.47 14.83 7.64
CA ALA A 208 -11.74 14.45 8.84
C ALA A 208 -10.51 13.64 8.46
N VAL A 209 -9.41 13.81 9.19
CA VAL A 209 -8.14 13.13 8.93
C VAL A 209 -7.68 12.45 10.20
N ALA A 210 -7.48 11.13 10.18
CA ALA A 210 -6.90 10.39 11.29
C ALA A 210 -5.41 10.14 11.05
N ILE A 211 -4.60 10.29 12.09
CA ILE A 211 -3.17 10.00 12.10
C ILE A 211 -2.92 9.01 13.24
N GLY A 212 -2.16 7.95 12.95
CA GLY A 212 -1.86 6.90 13.93
C GLY A 212 -3.07 6.05 14.31
N ALA A 213 -3.74 5.43 13.33
CA ALA A 213 -4.73 4.39 13.61
C ALA A 213 -4.04 3.04 13.89
N ASP A 214 -4.83 1.98 14.10
CA ASP A 214 -4.25 0.63 14.16
C ASP A 214 -3.65 0.21 12.79
N PRO A 215 -2.67 -0.70 12.78
CA PRO A 215 -1.91 -1.04 11.57
C PRO A 215 -2.76 -1.55 10.40
N ALA A 216 -3.77 -2.38 10.67
CA ALA A 216 -4.67 -2.93 9.65
C ALA A 216 -5.53 -1.82 9.03
N THR A 217 -5.99 -0.86 9.83
CA THR A 217 -6.73 0.31 9.34
C THR A 217 -5.84 1.23 8.48
N ILE A 218 -4.58 1.45 8.88
CA ILE A 218 -3.62 2.22 8.07
C ILE A 218 -3.43 1.55 6.71
N TYR A 219 -3.11 0.26 6.67
CA TYR A 219 -2.96 -0.48 5.41
C TYR A 219 -4.25 -0.49 4.57
N SER A 220 -5.41 -0.65 5.20
CA SER A 220 -6.70 -0.70 4.49
C SER A 220 -6.99 0.59 3.71
N SER A 221 -6.42 1.73 4.10
CA SER A 221 -6.54 3.00 3.37
C SER A 221 -5.75 3.07 2.06
N THR A 222 -4.83 2.13 1.84
CA THR A 222 -4.04 2.01 0.60
C THR A 222 -4.53 0.89 -0.31
N ALA A 223 -5.39 0.00 0.20
CA ALA A 223 -5.84 -1.19 -0.53
C ALA A 223 -6.73 -0.84 -1.73
N PRO A 224 -6.53 -1.45 -2.91
CA PRO A 224 -7.33 -1.21 -4.12
C PRO A 224 -8.68 -1.96 -4.06
N LEU A 225 -9.52 -1.60 -3.11
CA LEU A 225 -10.81 -2.26 -2.90
C LEU A 225 -11.82 -1.91 -4.01
N PRO A 226 -12.73 -2.84 -4.36
CA PRO A 226 -13.91 -2.51 -5.14
C PRO A 226 -14.74 -1.42 -4.43
N ALA A 227 -15.35 -0.51 -5.19
CA ALA A 227 -16.11 0.62 -4.65
C ALA A 227 -17.27 0.23 -3.70
N GLN A 228 -17.70 -1.03 -3.71
CA GLN A 228 -18.75 -1.55 -2.84
C GLN A 228 -18.23 -2.01 -1.47
N ILE A 229 -16.92 -2.19 -1.30
CA ILE A 229 -16.30 -2.67 -0.08
C ILE A 229 -15.71 -1.48 0.68
N ASP A 230 -16.23 -1.24 1.88
CA ASP A 230 -15.76 -0.18 2.78
C ASP A 230 -14.43 -0.56 3.44
N GLU A 231 -13.50 0.39 3.52
CA GLU A 231 -12.16 0.15 4.05
C GLU A 231 -12.16 -0.26 5.53
N MET A 232 -13.17 0.14 6.33
CA MET A 232 -13.29 -0.27 7.73
C MET A 232 -13.76 -1.71 7.86
N ILE A 233 -14.62 -2.18 6.95
CA ILE A 233 -15.00 -3.61 6.88
C ILE A 233 -13.77 -4.44 6.52
N PHE A 234 -12.98 -3.99 5.55
CA PHE A 234 -11.74 -4.67 5.16
C PHE A 234 -10.71 -4.68 6.29
N SER A 235 -10.52 -3.56 7.00
CA SER A 235 -9.70 -3.52 8.22
C SER A 235 -10.21 -4.52 9.26
N GLY A 236 -11.53 -4.58 9.47
CA GLY A 236 -12.17 -5.53 10.37
C GLY A 236 -11.90 -6.99 10.01
N PHE A 237 -11.93 -7.30 8.72
CA PHE A 237 -11.52 -8.59 8.17
C PHE A 237 -10.05 -8.88 8.49
N LEU A 238 -9.12 -7.99 8.13
CA LEU A 238 -7.68 -8.22 8.31
C LEU A 238 -7.35 -8.51 9.78
N ARG A 239 -7.86 -7.67 10.69
CA ARG A 239 -7.62 -7.80 12.13
C ARG A 239 -8.54 -8.79 12.84
N LYS A 240 -9.49 -9.42 12.14
CA LYS A 240 -10.49 -10.36 12.70
C LYS A 240 -11.31 -9.76 13.86
N LYS A 241 -11.56 -8.46 13.84
CA LYS A 241 -12.27 -7.71 14.90
C LYS A 241 -12.82 -6.39 14.35
N PRO A 242 -14.03 -5.95 14.75
CA PRO A 242 -14.57 -4.66 14.31
C PRO A 242 -13.65 -3.48 14.62
N VAL A 243 -13.61 -2.51 13.69
CA VAL A 243 -13.04 -1.19 13.98
C VAL A 243 -14.04 -0.39 14.82
N GLU A 244 -13.60 0.08 15.99
CA GLU A 244 -14.39 1.03 16.77
C GLU A 244 -14.28 2.43 16.16
N MET A 245 -15.44 3.02 15.84
CA MET A 245 -15.57 4.31 15.20
C MET A 245 -16.25 5.30 16.14
N VAL A 246 -15.84 6.57 16.13
CA VAL A 246 -16.45 7.65 16.91
C VAL A 246 -16.88 8.79 16.00
N LYS A 247 -17.98 9.46 16.34
CA LYS A 247 -18.40 10.68 15.64
C LYS A 247 -17.41 11.81 15.93
N CYS A 248 -16.97 12.51 14.88
CA CYS A 248 -16.19 13.74 14.97
C CYS A 248 -16.92 14.82 15.80
N LYS A 249 -16.17 15.79 16.32
CA LYS A 249 -16.71 16.86 17.19
C LYS A 249 -17.40 17.98 16.42
N THR A 250 -16.91 18.29 15.23
CA THR A 250 -17.27 19.49 14.46
C THR A 250 -17.73 19.22 13.03
N VAL A 251 -17.59 17.98 12.55
CA VAL A 251 -18.05 17.53 11.22
C VAL A 251 -18.91 16.27 11.33
N ASP A 252 -19.79 16.01 10.35
CA ASP A 252 -20.68 14.85 10.33
C ASP A 252 -20.01 13.61 9.70
N LEU A 253 -18.85 13.25 10.26
CA LEU A 253 -18.06 12.08 9.90
C LEU A 253 -17.80 11.20 11.13
N LYS A 254 -17.46 9.93 10.88
CA LYS A 254 -16.93 9.00 11.88
C LYS A 254 -15.50 8.61 11.52
N VAL A 255 -14.65 8.53 12.54
CA VAL A 255 -13.22 8.19 12.46
C VAL A 255 -12.86 7.07 13.45
N PRO A 256 -11.73 6.36 13.29
CA PRO A 256 -11.31 5.33 14.24
C PRO A 256 -11.13 5.89 15.65
N ALA A 257 -11.80 5.30 16.63
CA ALA A 257 -11.83 5.78 18.01
C ALA A 257 -10.45 5.75 18.69
N ASN A 258 -9.59 4.82 18.28
CA ASN A 258 -8.26 4.61 18.84
C ASN A 258 -7.15 5.29 18.02
N ALA A 259 -7.48 6.18 17.08
CA ALA A 259 -6.49 6.99 16.40
C ALA A 259 -5.74 7.90 17.40
N GLU A 260 -4.48 8.22 17.11
CA GLU A 260 -3.67 9.09 17.96
C GLU A 260 -4.12 10.55 17.84
N ILE A 261 -4.35 11.04 16.62
CA ILE A 261 -4.72 12.44 16.31
C ILE A 261 -5.81 12.46 15.23
N ILE A 262 -6.79 13.35 15.37
CA ILE A 262 -7.81 13.66 14.37
C ILE A 262 -7.76 15.15 14.03
N LEU A 263 -7.68 15.48 12.75
CA LEU A 263 -7.91 16.83 12.22
C LEU A 263 -9.32 16.89 11.64
N GLU A 264 -10.12 17.89 12.00
CA GLU A 264 -11.47 18.09 11.49
C GLU A 264 -11.60 19.47 10.85
N GLY A 265 -12.34 19.54 9.74
CA GLY A 265 -12.50 20.80 9.04
C GLY A 265 -13.26 20.66 7.72
N TYR A 266 -12.91 21.51 6.76
CA TYR A 266 -13.54 21.47 5.45
C TYR A 266 -12.54 21.73 4.32
N VAL A 267 -12.85 21.19 3.15
CA VAL A 267 -12.24 21.60 1.88
C VAL A 267 -13.21 22.53 1.17
N ASP A 268 -12.71 23.66 0.70
CA ASP A 268 -13.44 24.55 -0.20
C ASP A 268 -13.08 24.21 -1.65
N PRO A 269 -14.02 23.66 -2.45
CA PRO A 269 -13.71 23.25 -3.82
C PRO A 269 -13.32 24.37 -4.78
N GLU A 270 -13.54 25.62 -4.42
CA GLU A 270 -13.11 26.76 -5.25
C GLU A 270 -11.72 27.27 -4.86
N GLU A 271 -11.19 26.86 -3.69
CA GLU A 271 -9.88 27.29 -3.20
C GLU A 271 -8.80 26.28 -3.53
N LEU A 272 -8.02 26.57 -4.59
CA LEU A 272 -6.81 25.85 -4.92
C LEU A 272 -5.57 26.60 -4.41
N ARG A 273 -4.60 25.85 -3.88
CA ARG A 273 -3.28 26.34 -3.49
C ARG A 273 -2.21 25.45 -4.09
N ARG A 274 -1.05 26.04 -4.39
CA ARG A 274 0.09 25.35 -4.97
C ARG A 274 0.70 24.40 -3.93
N GLU A 275 0.66 23.10 -4.21
CA GLU A 275 1.38 22.05 -3.48
C GLU A 275 2.72 21.76 -4.15
N GLY A 276 3.70 21.32 -3.37
CA GLY A 276 4.95 20.75 -3.84
C GLY A 276 6.04 21.79 -4.16
N PRO A 277 7.17 21.37 -4.73
CA PRO A 277 7.52 19.99 -5.12
C PRO A 277 7.55 19.01 -3.94
N PHE A 278 7.54 17.70 -4.22
CA PHE A 278 7.59 16.65 -3.18
C PHE A 278 8.44 15.47 -3.65
N GLY A 279 9.40 15.02 -2.85
CA GLY A 279 10.18 13.81 -3.16
C GLY A 279 9.29 12.58 -3.03
N ASP A 280 9.05 11.90 -4.15
CA ASP A 280 8.03 10.88 -4.28
C ASP A 280 8.60 9.45 -4.31
N HIS A 281 7.73 8.45 -4.18
CA HIS A 281 8.07 7.02 -4.20
C HIS A 281 8.84 6.60 -5.46
N THR A 282 8.69 7.34 -6.57
CA THR A 282 9.47 7.11 -7.80
C THR A 282 10.99 7.36 -7.63
N GLY A 283 11.41 7.98 -6.52
CA GLY A 283 12.78 8.45 -6.29
C GLY A 283 13.09 9.82 -6.91
N TYR A 284 12.07 10.51 -7.45
CA TYR A 284 12.19 11.83 -8.06
C TYR A 284 11.26 12.83 -7.38
N TYR A 285 11.52 14.12 -7.58
CA TYR A 285 10.61 15.17 -7.15
C TYR A 285 9.42 15.28 -8.10
N SER A 286 8.23 15.05 -7.57
CA SER A 286 6.98 15.40 -8.20
C SER A 286 6.89 16.92 -8.35
N LEU A 287 6.40 17.36 -9.50
CA LEU A 287 6.28 18.79 -9.81
C LEU A 287 5.19 19.43 -8.95
N ALA A 288 5.34 20.73 -8.71
CA ALA A 288 4.36 21.50 -7.98
C ALA A 288 3.10 21.72 -8.83
N ASP A 289 1.91 21.49 -8.26
CA ASP A 289 0.62 21.67 -8.93
C ASP A 289 -0.45 22.21 -7.96
N ASP A 290 -1.59 22.67 -8.48
CA ASP A 290 -2.62 23.31 -7.67
C ASP A 290 -3.64 22.28 -7.14
N TYR A 291 -3.76 22.19 -5.81
CA TYR A 291 -4.66 21.26 -5.12
C TYR A 291 -5.61 21.99 -4.17
N PRO A 292 -6.78 21.39 -3.84
CA PRO A 292 -7.72 22.00 -2.90
C PRO A 292 -7.12 22.22 -1.51
N ALA A 293 -7.48 23.33 -0.89
CA ALA A 293 -7.08 23.64 0.47
C ALA A 293 -8.03 23.02 1.50
N PHE A 294 -7.47 22.24 2.43
CA PHE A 294 -8.16 21.76 3.63
C PHE A 294 -7.92 22.72 4.79
N HIS A 295 -9.00 23.29 5.31
CA HIS A 295 -9.02 24.18 6.46
C HIS A 295 -9.31 23.39 7.73
N VAL A 296 -8.29 23.23 8.57
CA VAL A 296 -8.40 22.57 9.87
C VAL A 296 -9.07 23.54 10.85
N LYS A 297 -10.14 23.09 11.50
CA LYS A 297 -10.89 23.88 12.50
C LYS A 297 -10.83 23.29 13.90
N THR A 298 -10.59 21.98 13.99
CA THR A 298 -10.46 21.29 15.27
C THR A 298 -9.36 20.25 15.17
N ILE A 299 -8.53 20.16 16.19
CA ILE A 299 -7.64 19.02 16.43
C ILE A 299 -8.14 18.31 17.67
N THR A 300 -8.36 17.01 17.58
CA THR A 300 -8.59 16.15 18.76
C THR A 300 -7.52 15.09 18.83
N HIS A 301 -7.04 14.76 20.02
CA HIS A 301 -5.99 13.75 20.17
C HIS A 301 -6.02 13.08 21.53
N ARG A 302 -5.30 11.96 21.64
CA ARG A 302 -5.01 11.28 22.92
C ARG A 302 -4.09 12.15 23.78
N LYS A 303 -4.14 12.03 25.10
CA LYS A 303 -3.25 12.80 26.00
C LYS A 303 -1.76 12.57 25.74
N ASN A 304 -1.39 11.33 25.44
CA ASN A 304 -0.02 10.92 25.14
C ASN A 304 0.08 10.47 23.68
N ALA A 305 -0.39 11.34 22.76
CA ALA A 305 -0.49 11.02 21.35
C ALA A 305 0.89 10.75 20.72
N ILE A 306 0.93 9.77 19.82
CA ILE A 306 2.11 9.44 19.02
C ILE A 306 1.87 9.89 17.57
N TYR A 307 2.77 10.68 17.02
CA TYR A 307 2.71 11.07 15.62
C TYR A 307 3.26 9.94 14.74
N ASN A 308 2.41 9.35 13.90
CA ASN A 308 2.83 8.32 12.96
C ASN A 308 3.12 8.92 11.59
N ALA A 309 4.32 8.65 11.08
CA ALA A 309 4.78 9.15 9.80
C ALA A 309 5.45 8.03 9.00
N THR A 310 5.58 8.27 7.70
CA THR A 310 6.45 7.53 6.79
C THR A 310 7.29 8.49 5.96
N ILE A 311 8.25 7.95 5.22
CA ILE A 311 8.94 8.65 4.13
C ILE A 311 8.78 7.84 2.84
N VAL A 312 8.76 8.54 1.72
CA VAL A 312 8.84 7.95 0.39
C VAL A 312 10.02 8.56 -0.35
N GLY A 313 10.57 7.86 -1.34
CA GLY A 313 11.74 8.29 -2.07
C GLY A 313 12.30 7.14 -2.90
N LYS A 314 13.61 7.13 -3.14
CA LYS A 314 14.23 6.05 -3.91
C LYS A 314 14.08 4.71 -3.18
N PRO A 315 13.52 3.66 -3.81
CA PRO A 315 13.28 2.37 -3.16
C PRO A 315 14.59 1.67 -2.75
N PRO A 316 14.54 0.76 -1.76
CA PRO A 316 13.35 0.39 -0.98
C PRO A 316 12.98 1.44 0.07
N MET A 317 11.68 1.56 0.33
CA MET A 317 11.05 2.46 1.29
C MET A 317 9.90 1.74 1.99
N GLU A 318 9.34 2.34 3.05
CA GLU A 318 8.27 1.71 3.84
C GLU A 318 7.00 1.42 3.02
N ASP A 319 6.64 2.32 2.11
CA ASP A 319 5.52 2.17 1.17
C ASP A 319 5.68 0.95 0.24
N CYS A 320 6.90 0.58 -0.10
CA CYS A 320 7.20 -0.60 -0.91
C CYS A 320 6.72 -1.90 -0.22
N TYR A 321 6.92 -2.02 1.10
CA TYR A 321 6.50 -3.19 1.87
C TYR A 321 4.99 -3.21 2.13
N ILE A 322 4.38 -2.04 2.33
CA ILE A 322 2.91 -1.90 2.37
C ILE A 322 2.31 -2.38 1.04
N ALA A 323 2.94 -2.00 -0.08
CA ALA A 323 2.51 -2.41 -1.39
C ALA A 323 2.70 -3.93 -1.60
N LYS A 324 3.78 -4.52 -1.08
CA LYS A 324 3.96 -5.99 -1.09
C LYS A 324 2.84 -6.76 -0.40
N ALA A 325 2.23 -6.22 0.66
CA ALA A 325 1.01 -6.81 1.21
C ALA A 325 -0.15 -6.76 0.21
N THR A 326 -0.30 -5.66 -0.54
CA THR A 326 -1.33 -5.54 -1.59
C THR A 326 -1.14 -6.58 -2.69
N GLU A 327 0.10 -6.82 -3.14
CA GLU A 327 0.42 -7.86 -4.13
C GLU A 327 -0.10 -9.23 -3.69
N ARG A 328 0.28 -9.68 -2.49
CA ARG A 328 -0.11 -11.02 -2.00
C ARG A 328 -1.60 -11.12 -1.73
N ILE A 329 -2.16 -10.13 -1.03
CA ILE A 329 -3.57 -10.13 -0.59
C ILE A 329 -4.55 -10.14 -1.77
N PHE A 330 -4.20 -9.51 -2.90
CA PHE A 330 -5.08 -9.40 -4.06
C PHE A 330 -4.80 -10.43 -5.16
N LEU A 331 -3.72 -11.23 -5.06
CA LEU A 331 -3.43 -12.31 -6.01
C LEU A 331 -4.60 -13.30 -6.21
N PRO A 332 -5.35 -13.74 -5.17
CA PRO A 332 -6.55 -14.55 -5.36
C PRO A 332 -7.60 -13.97 -6.31
N LEU A 333 -7.86 -12.67 -6.18
CA LEU A 333 -8.83 -11.96 -7.02
C LEU A 333 -8.34 -11.85 -8.47
N LEU A 334 -7.02 -11.70 -8.64
CA LEU A 334 -6.40 -11.75 -9.96
C LEU A 334 -6.57 -13.15 -10.58
N LYS A 335 -6.27 -14.22 -9.83
CA LYS A 335 -6.42 -15.63 -10.26
C LYS A 335 -7.85 -15.99 -10.63
N MET A 336 -8.85 -15.45 -9.94
CA MET A 336 -10.25 -15.64 -10.34
C MET A 336 -10.54 -15.11 -11.75
N THR A 337 -9.90 -14.01 -12.14
CA THR A 337 -10.11 -13.37 -13.45
C THR A 337 -9.19 -13.97 -14.51
N LEU A 338 -7.98 -14.36 -14.12
CA LEU A 338 -6.93 -14.95 -14.95
C LEU A 338 -6.45 -16.26 -14.31
N PRO A 339 -7.20 -17.38 -14.47
CA PRO A 339 -6.89 -18.65 -13.82
C PRO A 339 -5.55 -19.25 -14.22
N GLU A 340 -4.98 -18.81 -15.34
CA GLU A 340 -3.65 -19.22 -15.76
C GLU A 340 -2.51 -18.58 -14.95
N VAL A 341 -2.77 -17.51 -14.20
CA VAL A 341 -1.74 -16.86 -13.38
C VAL A 341 -1.38 -17.79 -12.22
N VAL A 342 -0.10 -18.14 -12.13
CA VAL A 342 0.43 -18.97 -11.04
C VAL A 342 0.86 -18.08 -9.90
N ASP A 343 1.64 -17.04 -10.19
CA ASP A 343 2.14 -16.09 -9.21
C ASP A 343 2.41 -14.70 -9.80
N MET A 344 2.61 -13.70 -8.92
CA MET A 344 2.96 -12.33 -9.31
C MET A 344 4.00 -11.69 -8.39
N ASN A 345 4.89 -10.90 -9.00
CA ASN A 345 5.83 -10.04 -8.31
C ASN A 345 5.83 -8.62 -8.89
N LEU A 346 5.62 -7.64 -8.02
CA LEU A 346 5.73 -6.21 -8.20
C LEU A 346 7.04 -5.76 -7.54
N PRO A 347 8.20 -5.85 -8.23
CA PRO A 347 9.52 -5.64 -7.63
C PRO A 347 9.70 -4.24 -7.04
N LEU A 348 10.52 -4.15 -6.00
CA LEU A 348 10.80 -2.87 -5.32
C LEU A 348 11.53 -1.90 -6.26
N GLU A 349 12.40 -2.43 -7.11
CA GLU A 349 13.13 -1.73 -8.17
C GLU A 349 12.19 -1.18 -9.24
N GLY A 350 11.05 -1.85 -9.44
CA GLY A 350 9.94 -1.38 -10.28
C GLY A 350 9.06 -0.36 -9.57
N VAL A 351 9.46 0.13 -8.40
CA VAL A 351 8.65 1.02 -7.56
C VAL A 351 7.26 0.43 -7.32
N PHE A 352 7.23 -0.89 -7.08
CA PHE A 352 6.03 -1.73 -7.00
C PHE A 352 5.24 -1.77 -8.33
N HIS A 353 4.54 -0.70 -8.72
CA HIS A 353 3.55 -0.79 -9.81
C HIS A 353 4.10 -0.46 -11.21
N ASN A 354 5.32 0.03 -11.39
CA ASN A 354 5.81 0.30 -12.77
C ASN A 354 6.23 -0.97 -13.51
N CYS A 355 6.56 -2.05 -12.80
CA CYS A 355 6.89 -3.34 -13.39
C CYS A 355 6.09 -4.44 -12.69
N ALA A 356 5.48 -5.33 -13.47
CA ALA A 356 4.88 -6.55 -12.97
C ALA A 356 5.49 -7.76 -13.66
N ILE A 357 5.90 -8.75 -12.88
CA ILE A 357 6.42 -10.04 -13.34
C ILE A 357 5.36 -11.08 -12.96
N ILE A 358 4.88 -11.84 -13.95
CA ILE A 358 3.77 -12.76 -13.78
C ILE A 358 4.19 -14.12 -14.33
N SER A 359 4.06 -15.18 -13.53
CA SER A 359 4.20 -16.55 -14.03
C SER A 359 2.84 -17.09 -14.46
N ILE A 360 2.81 -17.80 -15.58
CA ILE A 360 1.56 -18.37 -16.12
C ILE A 360 1.72 -19.86 -16.46
N ASP A 361 0.66 -20.62 -16.22
CA ASP A 361 0.51 -21.97 -16.77
C ASP A 361 -0.01 -21.86 -18.22
N LYS A 362 0.94 -21.72 -19.15
CA LYS A 362 0.67 -21.49 -20.57
C LYS A 362 0.11 -22.76 -21.23
N SER A 363 -1.07 -22.63 -21.83
CA SER A 363 -1.86 -23.71 -22.43
C SER A 363 -2.15 -23.52 -23.91
N TYR A 364 -1.94 -22.32 -24.47
CA TYR A 364 -2.08 -22.04 -25.90
C TYR A 364 -1.19 -20.88 -26.38
N PRO A 365 -0.89 -20.81 -27.70
CA PRO A 365 -0.13 -19.73 -28.30
C PRO A 365 -0.72 -18.34 -28.04
N GLY A 366 0.12 -17.36 -27.65
CA GLY A 366 -0.29 -15.98 -27.43
C GLY A 366 -1.01 -15.71 -26.09
N GLN A 367 -1.09 -16.70 -25.20
CA GLN A 367 -1.73 -16.52 -23.89
C GLN A 367 -1.05 -15.44 -23.02
N ALA A 368 0.28 -15.28 -23.12
CA ALA A 368 1.00 -14.21 -22.43
C ALA A 368 0.46 -12.82 -22.80
N LYS A 369 0.19 -12.57 -24.09
CA LYS A 369 -0.40 -11.31 -24.58
C LYS A 369 -1.80 -11.09 -24.02
N LYS A 370 -2.63 -12.15 -23.94
CA LYS A 370 -3.96 -12.07 -23.30
C LYS A 370 -3.84 -11.61 -21.84
N VAL A 371 -2.89 -12.17 -21.09
CA VAL A 371 -2.64 -11.77 -19.69
C VAL A 371 -2.16 -10.31 -19.61
N MET A 372 -1.21 -9.89 -20.46
CA MET A 372 -0.74 -8.50 -20.50
C MET A 372 -1.88 -7.49 -20.72
N HIS A 373 -2.72 -7.71 -21.75
CA HIS A 373 -3.84 -6.81 -22.05
C HIS A 373 -4.91 -6.82 -20.97
N ALA A 374 -5.17 -7.97 -20.34
CA ALA A 374 -6.10 -8.04 -19.21
C ALA A 374 -5.61 -7.20 -18.03
N LEU A 375 -4.33 -7.30 -17.68
CA LEU A 375 -3.71 -6.52 -16.61
C LEU A 375 -3.73 -5.01 -16.92
N TRP A 376 -3.38 -4.61 -18.15
CA TRP A 376 -3.48 -3.20 -18.55
C TRP A 376 -4.92 -2.66 -18.60
N GLY A 377 -5.93 -3.54 -18.68
CA GLY A 377 -7.34 -3.19 -18.60
C GLY A 377 -7.92 -3.17 -17.18
N MET A 378 -7.15 -3.55 -16.16
CA MET A 378 -7.67 -3.85 -14.82
C MET A 378 -7.24 -2.83 -13.77
N GLY A 379 -8.21 -2.18 -13.12
CA GLY A 379 -8.01 -1.42 -11.88
C GLY A 379 -6.77 -0.50 -11.88
N GLN A 380 -5.93 -0.61 -10.86
CA GLN A 380 -4.67 0.15 -10.79
C GLN A 380 -3.54 -0.46 -11.64
N MET A 381 -3.65 -1.71 -12.08
CA MET A 381 -2.68 -2.34 -12.98
C MET A 381 -2.64 -1.65 -14.35
N MET A 382 -3.66 -0.86 -14.69
CA MET A 382 -3.67 0.00 -15.87
C MET A 382 -2.52 1.00 -15.91
N TYR A 383 -1.84 1.30 -14.79
CA TYR A 383 -0.66 2.17 -14.76
C TYR A 383 0.64 1.43 -15.02
N THR A 384 0.67 0.10 -14.86
CA THR A 384 1.86 -0.72 -15.03
C THR A 384 2.52 -0.49 -16.38
N LYS A 385 3.76 -0.04 -16.35
CA LYS A 385 4.51 0.37 -17.53
C LYS A 385 5.16 -0.81 -18.23
N MET A 386 5.66 -1.77 -17.46
CA MET A 386 6.31 -2.98 -17.96
C MET A 386 5.64 -4.23 -17.39
N ILE A 387 5.20 -5.14 -18.24
CA ILE A 387 4.70 -6.46 -17.82
C ILE A 387 5.63 -7.52 -18.42
N ILE A 388 6.18 -8.38 -17.57
CA ILE A 388 7.01 -9.51 -17.94
C ILE A 388 6.23 -10.77 -17.63
N ILE A 389 6.03 -11.63 -18.63
CA ILE A 389 5.37 -12.92 -18.45
C ILE A 389 6.43 -14.03 -18.55
N VAL A 390 6.44 -14.94 -17.58
CA VAL A 390 7.33 -16.11 -17.52
C VAL A 390 6.51 -17.39 -17.36
N ASP A 391 7.14 -18.55 -17.59
CA ASP A 391 6.50 -19.85 -17.39
C ASP A 391 6.21 -20.13 -15.90
N SER A 392 5.32 -21.09 -15.64
CA SER A 392 4.82 -21.44 -14.30
C SER A 392 5.88 -21.99 -13.34
N ASP A 393 6.99 -22.49 -13.86
CA ASP A 393 8.12 -23.03 -13.10
C ASP A 393 9.15 -21.96 -12.68
N VAL A 394 8.96 -20.71 -13.13
CA VAL A 394 9.83 -19.59 -12.78
C VAL A 394 9.33 -18.93 -11.50
N ASP A 395 10.16 -18.93 -10.46
CA ASP A 395 9.94 -18.12 -9.27
C ASP A 395 10.06 -16.63 -9.63
N VAL A 396 8.92 -15.93 -9.61
CA VAL A 396 8.82 -14.52 -9.96
C VAL A 396 9.51 -13.62 -8.93
N HIS A 397 9.77 -14.11 -7.72
CA HIS A 397 10.45 -13.39 -6.64
C HIS A 397 11.99 -13.46 -6.76
N ASP A 398 12.53 -14.45 -7.47
CA ASP A 398 13.95 -14.48 -7.84
C ASP A 398 14.20 -13.66 -9.11
N LEU A 399 14.48 -12.37 -8.90
CA LEU A 399 14.78 -11.44 -9.98
C LEU A 399 16.00 -11.85 -10.83
N SER A 400 16.93 -12.64 -10.28
CA SER A 400 18.09 -13.12 -11.05
C SER A 400 17.68 -14.19 -12.06
N THR A 401 16.84 -15.14 -11.64
CA THR A 401 16.28 -16.16 -12.54
C THR A 401 15.34 -15.54 -13.57
N VAL A 402 14.49 -14.59 -13.17
CA VAL A 402 13.63 -13.85 -14.11
C VAL A 402 14.48 -13.12 -15.15
N ALA A 403 15.53 -12.42 -14.73
CA ALA A 403 16.44 -11.73 -15.65
C ALA A 403 17.12 -12.72 -16.62
N TRP A 404 17.57 -13.88 -16.12
CA TRP A 404 18.13 -14.92 -16.98
C TRP A 404 17.14 -15.39 -18.05
N LYS A 405 15.88 -15.66 -17.69
CA LYS A 405 14.82 -16.04 -18.64
C LYS A 405 14.58 -14.93 -19.66
N VAL A 406 14.37 -13.69 -19.21
CA VAL A 406 14.10 -12.54 -20.09
C VAL A 406 15.25 -12.29 -21.07
N PHE A 407 16.50 -12.35 -20.63
CA PHE A 407 17.64 -12.05 -21.50
C PHE A 407 17.94 -13.14 -22.54
N ASN A 408 17.46 -14.37 -22.33
CA ASN A 408 17.83 -15.53 -23.15
C ASN A 408 16.65 -16.17 -23.89
N ASN A 409 15.41 -15.94 -23.48
CA ASN A 409 14.22 -16.58 -24.08
C ASN A 409 13.51 -15.72 -25.13
N ILE A 410 13.84 -14.43 -25.24
CA ILE A 410 13.09 -13.52 -26.11
C ILE A 410 13.73 -13.35 -27.50
N ASP A 411 12.88 -13.23 -28.52
CA ASP A 411 13.17 -12.54 -29.77
C ASP A 411 12.43 -11.20 -29.77
N ALA A 412 13.15 -10.09 -29.85
CA ALA A 412 12.56 -8.77 -29.67
C ALA A 412 11.44 -8.43 -30.66
N GLY A 413 11.47 -8.96 -31.89
CA GLY A 413 10.43 -8.71 -32.89
C GLY A 413 9.16 -9.54 -32.65
N ARG A 414 9.30 -10.70 -32.01
CA ARG A 414 8.20 -11.64 -31.73
C ARG A 414 7.55 -11.38 -30.37
N ASP A 415 8.37 -11.17 -29.35
CA ASP A 415 8.00 -11.33 -27.93
C ASP A 415 7.86 -10.01 -27.16
N VAL A 416 8.33 -8.89 -27.74
CA VAL A 416 8.15 -7.57 -27.15
C VAL A 416 6.98 -6.86 -27.83
N GLU A 417 6.04 -6.40 -27.02
CA GLU A 417 4.91 -5.61 -27.47
C GLU A 417 4.97 -4.20 -26.88
N ILE A 418 4.71 -3.19 -27.70
CA ILE A 418 4.58 -1.80 -27.26
C ILE A 418 3.15 -1.35 -27.53
N VAL A 419 2.47 -0.92 -26.47
CA VAL A 419 1.10 -0.38 -26.55
C VAL A 419 1.06 1.02 -25.99
N GLU A 420 0.12 1.85 -26.46
CA GLU A 420 -0.15 3.15 -25.87
C GLU A 420 -1.31 3.05 -24.87
N GLY A 421 -1.20 3.71 -23.72
CA GLY A 421 -2.23 3.69 -22.70
C GLY A 421 -2.02 4.69 -21.56
N PRO A 422 -2.90 4.66 -20.55
CA PRO A 422 -2.77 5.52 -19.37
C PRO A 422 -1.51 5.17 -18.57
N LEU A 423 -0.83 6.17 -18.05
CA LEU A 423 0.32 6.05 -17.15
C LEU A 423 0.03 6.79 -15.85
N ASP A 424 0.83 6.50 -14.82
CA ASP A 424 0.73 7.22 -13.55
C ASP A 424 0.95 8.74 -13.77
N ALA A 425 0.29 9.56 -12.95
CA ALA A 425 0.42 11.01 -13.02
C ALA A 425 1.86 11.49 -12.73
N LEU A 426 2.65 10.66 -12.04
CA LEU A 426 4.00 10.93 -11.58
C LEU A 426 5.08 10.32 -12.51
N ASP A 427 4.70 9.68 -13.63
CA ASP A 427 5.65 9.15 -14.61
C ASP A 427 6.31 10.28 -15.41
N HIS A 428 7.44 10.76 -14.88
CA HIS A 428 8.29 11.80 -15.49
C HIS A 428 8.97 11.38 -16.80
N ALA A 429 9.03 10.07 -17.11
CA ALA A 429 9.61 9.56 -18.33
C ALA A 429 8.58 9.46 -19.48
N SER A 430 7.29 9.69 -19.19
CA SER A 430 6.25 9.74 -20.21
C SER A 430 6.41 10.96 -21.14
N PRO A 431 6.11 10.85 -22.44
CA PRO A 431 6.20 11.99 -23.36
C PRO A 431 5.09 13.02 -23.12
N ARG A 432 4.00 12.62 -22.46
CA ARG A 432 2.81 13.42 -22.17
C ARG A 432 2.30 13.04 -20.78
N ALA A 433 1.82 14.02 -20.02
CA ALA A 433 1.27 13.76 -18.69
C ALA A 433 0.15 12.69 -18.74
N ARG A 434 0.30 11.64 -17.93
CA ARG A 434 -0.67 10.53 -17.73
C ARG A 434 -0.93 9.63 -18.95
N ILE A 435 -0.19 9.78 -20.05
CA ILE A 435 -0.38 8.95 -21.25
C ILE A 435 0.96 8.68 -21.94
N GLY A 436 1.18 7.44 -22.32
CA GLY A 436 2.39 7.07 -23.05
C GLY A 436 2.45 5.60 -23.40
N ASN A 437 3.65 5.15 -23.72
CA ASN A 437 3.89 3.77 -24.14
C ASN A 437 4.17 2.87 -22.94
N LYS A 438 3.69 1.63 -23.07
CA LYS A 438 3.90 0.51 -22.16
C LYS A 438 4.58 -0.62 -22.92
N MET A 439 5.27 -1.49 -22.20
CA MET A 439 6.00 -2.62 -22.77
C MET A 439 5.54 -3.93 -22.14
N GLY A 440 5.17 -4.89 -22.99
CA GLY A 440 4.96 -6.28 -22.61
C GLY A 440 6.12 -7.12 -23.10
N ILE A 441 6.62 -8.04 -22.27
CA ILE A 441 7.69 -8.98 -22.62
C ILE A 441 7.19 -10.38 -22.34
N ASP A 442 7.04 -11.18 -23.39
CA ASP A 442 6.74 -12.61 -23.30
C ASP A 442 8.06 -13.39 -23.20
N ALA A 443 8.48 -13.71 -21.98
CA ALA A 443 9.67 -14.51 -21.72
C ALA A 443 9.34 -15.99 -21.48
N THR A 444 8.11 -16.42 -21.81
CA THR A 444 7.73 -17.83 -21.78
C THR A 444 8.44 -18.62 -22.88
N LYS A 445 8.52 -19.94 -22.72
CA LYS A 445 8.98 -20.83 -23.77
C LYS A 445 8.15 -20.62 -25.05
N ALA A 446 8.84 -20.23 -26.12
CA ALA A 446 8.20 -19.99 -27.41
C ALA A 446 7.81 -21.30 -28.09
N TRP A 447 6.60 -21.36 -28.64
CA TRP A 447 6.07 -22.54 -29.33
C TRP A 447 6.20 -22.42 -30.85
N PRO A 448 6.18 -23.53 -31.62
CA PRO A 448 6.19 -23.48 -33.08
C PRO A 448 5.08 -22.62 -33.69
N GLU A 449 3.88 -22.66 -33.11
CA GLU A 449 2.71 -21.89 -33.51
C GLU A 449 2.88 -20.38 -33.27
N GLU A 450 3.83 -19.96 -32.44
CA GLU A 450 4.18 -18.56 -32.16
C GLU A 450 5.28 -18.05 -33.10
N GLY A 451 5.71 -18.88 -34.06
CA GLY A 451 6.76 -18.54 -35.02
C GLY A 451 8.16 -19.00 -34.61
N HIS A 452 8.29 -19.81 -33.55
CA HIS A 452 9.55 -20.40 -33.14
C HIS A 452 9.71 -21.84 -33.66
N THR A 453 10.18 -22.00 -34.89
CA THR A 453 10.32 -23.31 -35.55
C THR A 453 11.62 -24.06 -35.22
N ARG A 454 12.52 -23.46 -34.43
CA ARG A 454 13.75 -24.10 -33.96
C ARG A 454 13.42 -25.02 -32.78
N GLU A 455 14.26 -26.03 -32.57
CA GLU A 455 14.18 -26.85 -31.37
C GLU A 455 14.51 -26.00 -30.14
N TRP A 456 13.61 -25.98 -29.16
CA TRP A 456 13.83 -25.30 -27.89
C TRP A 456 14.62 -26.23 -26.96
N PRO A 457 15.84 -25.85 -26.54
CA PRO A 457 16.68 -26.72 -25.72
C PRO A 457 16.07 -26.89 -24.31
N PRO A 458 16.28 -28.04 -23.65
CA PRO A 458 15.93 -28.21 -22.24
C PRO A 458 16.84 -27.35 -21.36
N GLU A 459 16.32 -26.94 -20.20
CA GLU A 459 17.13 -26.31 -19.16
C GLU A 459 18.02 -27.33 -18.47
N ILE A 460 19.16 -26.87 -17.97
CA ILE A 460 20.14 -27.74 -17.33
C ILE A 460 19.71 -27.92 -15.87
N GLU A 461 19.36 -29.15 -15.51
CA GLU A 461 19.09 -29.53 -14.14
C GLU A 461 20.02 -30.63 -13.67
N MET A 462 20.46 -30.54 -12.40
CA MET A 462 21.13 -31.65 -11.75
C MET A 462 20.10 -32.73 -11.35
N SER A 463 20.47 -34.00 -11.41
CA SER A 463 19.58 -35.07 -10.96
C SER A 463 19.35 -35.02 -9.44
N ASP A 464 18.13 -35.30 -9.00
CA ASP A 464 17.74 -35.24 -7.59
C ASP A 464 18.61 -36.14 -6.70
N ASN A 465 18.98 -37.32 -7.21
CA ASN A 465 19.88 -38.24 -6.52
C ASN A 465 21.24 -37.60 -6.16
N ILE A 466 21.74 -36.71 -7.04
CA ILE A 466 23.00 -36.00 -6.81
C ILE A 466 22.79 -34.80 -5.88
N LYS A 467 21.69 -34.05 -6.02
CA LYS A 467 21.33 -32.99 -5.07
C LYS A 467 21.24 -33.54 -3.64
N ASP A 468 20.46 -34.60 -3.44
CA ASP A 468 20.30 -35.28 -2.15
C ASP A 468 21.63 -35.80 -1.57
N LEU A 469 22.51 -36.34 -2.43
CA LEU A 469 23.83 -36.79 -2.03
C LEU A 469 24.70 -35.63 -1.54
N VAL A 470 24.67 -34.50 -2.25
CA VAL A 470 25.44 -33.30 -1.91
C VAL A 470 24.91 -32.70 -0.62
N ASP A 471 23.59 -32.56 -0.46
CA ASP A 471 22.96 -32.01 0.75
C ASP A 471 23.33 -32.81 2.00
N LYS A 472 23.24 -34.16 1.93
CA LYS A 472 23.61 -35.05 3.03
C LYS A 472 25.08 -34.95 3.43
N ARG A 473 25.94 -34.55 2.49
CA ARG A 473 27.39 -34.47 2.67
C ARG A 473 27.89 -33.03 2.79
N TRP A 474 27.00 -32.04 2.84
CA TRP A 474 27.39 -30.63 2.76
C TRP A 474 28.40 -30.25 3.85
N ASP A 475 28.12 -30.66 5.08
CA ASP A 475 29.00 -30.47 6.23
C ASP A 475 30.35 -31.20 6.08
N GLU A 476 30.38 -32.37 5.43
CA GLU A 476 31.62 -33.11 5.19
C GLU A 476 32.57 -32.36 4.24
N TYR A 477 32.04 -31.52 3.35
CA TYR A 477 32.85 -30.74 2.42
C TYR A 477 33.57 -29.57 3.09
N GLY A 478 33.21 -29.21 4.33
CA GLY A 478 33.82 -28.10 5.06
C GLY A 478 33.56 -26.73 4.43
N ILE A 479 32.51 -26.62 3.62
CA ILE A 479 32.11 -25.38 2.97
C ILE A 479 31.26 -24.58 3.95
N SER A 480 31.75 -23.40 4.34
CA SER A 480 30.97 -22.41 5.07
C SER A 480 31.29 -21.03 4.52
N TRP A 481 30.26 -20.26 4.18
CA TRP A 481 30.36 -18.81 4.04
C TRP A 481 29.28 -18.18 4.92
N LYS A 482 29.54 -16.96 5.40
CA LYS A 482 28.48 -16.16 6.02
C LYS A 482 27.55 -15.74 4.89
N GLU A 483 26.30 -16.19 4.95
CA GLU A 483 25.23 -15.49 4.25
C GLU A 483 25.02 -14.17 5.02
N ASP A 484 25.27 -13.05 4.34
CA ASP A 484 24.97 -11.70 4.83
C ASP A 484 23.48 -11.39 4.68
#